data_AF-A0A0R3SL78-F1
#
_entry.id   AF-A0A0R3SL78-F1
#
_cell.length_a   1.000
_cell.length_b   1.000
_cell.length_c   1.000
_cell.angle_alpha   90.00
_cell.angle_beta   90.00
_cell.angle_gamma   90.00
#
_symmetry.space_group_name_H-M   'P 1'
#
loop_
_entity.id
_entity.type
_entity.pdbx_description
1 polymer ?
#
loop_
_entity_poly.entity_id
_entity_poly.type
_entity_poly.pdbx_seq_one_letter_code
_entity_poly.pdbx_strand_id
1 'polypeptide(L)'
;MVRSTFVLNLSRAVKEVGSRVQLKIKARSSGHTLNPFVDSKHVVVHAGRGGDGCIAFDRFFCNPHGGPSGGDGGNGGHIIFEADPAIHDLSHIGSILKAPDGCKGSGSNCHGANAKHLVVAVR
;
A
#
# COMPACT_ATOMS: atom_id res chain seq x y z
N MET A 1 -24.80 -19.84 21.55
CA MET A 1 -25.89 -18.85 21.64
C MET A 1 -25.51 -17.66 20.75
N VAL A 2 -26.21 -17.56 19.61
CA VAL A 2 -26.27 -16.50 18.58
C VAL A 2 -24.96 -15.92 18.01
N ARG A 3 -24.56 -16.45 16.85
CA ARG A 3 -23.75 -15.75 15.83
C ARG A 3 -24.61 -14.62 15.25
N SER A 4 -24.25 -13.37 15.51
CA SER A 4 -24.93 -12.20 14.90
C SER A 4 -24.07 -11.65 13.77
N THR A 5 -24.41 -12.08 12.55
CA THR A 5 -23.90 -11.56 11.28
C THR A 5 -24.52 -10.18 11.04
N PHE A 6 -23.73 -9.10 11.09
CA PHE A 6 -24.16 -7.79 10.60
C PHE A 6 -23.57 -7.57 9.19
N VAL A 7 -24.35 -7.97 8.19
CA VAL A 7 -24.11 -7.64 6.79
C VAL A 7 -24.63 -6.21 6.58
N LEU A 8 -23.73 -5.23 6.54
CA LEU A 8 -24.08 -3.91 6.01
C LEU A 8 -24.03 -3.99 4.48
N ASN A 9 -25.21 -4.15 3.89
CA ASN A 9 -25.46 -3.94 2.47
C ASN A 9 -25.24 -2.45 2.14
N LEU A 10 -24.06 -2.10 1.64
CA LEU A 10 -23.78 -0.78 1.09
C LEU A 10 -24.08 -0.77 -0.42
N SER A 11 -25.32 -1.05 -0.80
CA SER A 11 -25.76 -1.11 -2.21
C SER A 11 -26.18 0.27 -2.77
N ARG A 12 -25.71 1.38 -2.19
CA ARG A 12 -26.11 2.72 -2.65
C ARG A 12 -25.01 3.75 -2.38
N ALA A 13 -24.61 4.42 -3.46
CA ALA A 13 -23.76 5.62 -3.51
C ALA A 13 -22.23 5.44 -3.57
N VAL A 14 -21.73 4.73 -4.59
CA VAL A 14 -20.61 5.21 -5.43
C VAL A 14 -20.93 4.83 -6.89
N LYS A 15 -21.93 5.51 -7.45
CA LYS A 15 -22.08 5.65 -8.90
C LYS A 15 -21.55 7.04 -9.24
N GLU A 16 -20.86 7.15 -10.39
CA GLU A 16 -20.25 8.36 -10.97
C GLU A 16 -18.81 8.65 -10.51
N VAL A 17 -17.81 7.96 -11.08
CA VAL A 17 -16.67 8.59 -11.78
C VAL A 17 -16.12 7.59 -12.81
N GLY A 18 -16.11 7.99 -14.09
CA GLY A 18 -15.27 7.37 -15.12
C GLY A 18 -16.03 6.52 -16.14
N SER A 19 -16.83 7.16 -16.99
CA SER A 19 -17.25 6.57 -18.27
C SER A 19 -16.03 6.07 -19.05
N ARG A 20 -15.95 4.76 -19.30
CA ARG A 20 -15.02 4.20 -20.29
C ARG A 20 -15.38 4.80 -21.64
N VAL A 21 -14.62 5.80 -22.09
CA VAL A 21 -14.68 6.28 -23.46
C VAL A 21 -14.26 5.11 -24.36
N GLN A 22 -15.21 4.51 -25.07
CA GLN A 22 -14.90 3.57 -26.14
C GLN A 22 -14.37 4.38 -27.32
N LEU A 23 -13.04 4.49 -27.41
CA LEU A 23 -12.39 5.13 -28.55
C LEU A 23 -12.62 4.25 -29.80
N LYS A 24 -13.15 4.85 -30.86
CA LYS A 24 -13.32 4.20 -32.17
C LYS A 24 -11.95 4.06 -32.84
N ILE A 25 -11.26 2.96 -32.55
CA ILE A 25 -9.92 2.69 -33.09
C ILE A 25 -10.07 2.37 -34.59
N LYS A 26 -9.51 3.23 -35.45
CA LYS A 26 -9.38 2.99 -36.90
C LYS A 26 -8.46 1.79 -37.13
N ALA A 27 -8.86 0.84 -37.99
CA ALA A 27 -8.02 -0.30 -38.36
C ALA A 27 -6.67 0.19 -38.93
N ARG A 28 -5.56 -0.25 -38.33
CA ARG A 28 -4.18 0.15 -38.69
C ARG A 28 -3.55 -0.89 -39.62
N SER A 29 -2.53 -0.47 -40.39
CA SER A 29 -1.77 -1.33 -41.30
C SER A 29 -1.07 -2.47 -40.53
N SER A 30 -0.92 -3.61 -41.20
CA SER A 30 -0.47 -4.91 -40.65
C SER A 30 0.99 -4.98 -40.19
N GLY A 31 1.70 -3.84 -40.02
CA GLY A 31 3.16 -3.81 -39.92
C GLY A 31 3.78 -3.07 -38.73
N HIS A 32 3.01 -2.56 -37.76
CA HIS A 32 3.58 -1.83 -36.61
C HIS A 32 3.21 -2.47 -35.27
N THR A 33 4.21 -2.88 -34.49
CA THR A 33 4.05 -3.19 -33.06
C THR A 33 3.82 -1.88 -32.32
N LEU A 34 2.58 -1.61 -31.95
CA LEU A 34 2.19 -0.40 -31.27
C LEU A 34 2.29 -0.65 -29.76
N ASN A 35 3.37 -0.19 -29.13
CA ASN A 35 3.30 0.07 -27.69
C ASN A 35 2.47 1.35 -27.53
N PRO A 36 1.23 1.25 -27.03
CA PRO A 36 0.38 2.43 -26.87
C PRO A 36 1.00 3.35 -25.83
N PHE A 37 1.22 4.60 -26.21
CA PHE A 37 1.60 5.68 -25.31
C PHE A 37 0.45 6.01 -24.37
N VAL A 38 0.72 6.15 -23.08
CA VAL A 38 -0.23 6.40 -22.00
C VAL A 38 0.15 7.69 -21.26
N ASP A 39 -0.59 8.76 -21.54
CA ASP A 39 -0.41 10.07 -20.90
C ASP A 39 -1.13 10.19 -19.55
N SER A 40 -2.12 9.33 -19.30
CA SER A 40 -3.02 9.41 -18.17
C SER A 40 -3.39 8.01 -17.67
N LYS A 41 -3.30 7.83 -16.35
CA LYS A 41 -3.60 6.54 -15.71
C LYS A 41 -4.22 6.76 -14.34
N HIS A 42 -5.36 6.10 -14.10
CA HIS A 42 -5.93 6.00 -12.76
C HIS A 42 -5.23 4.89 -12.00
N VAL A 43 -4.75 5.22 -10.79
CA VAL A 43 -4.00 4.30 -9.94
C VAL A 43 -4.61 4.29 -8.55
N VAL A 44 -4.77 3.10 -7.99
CA VAL A 44 -5.16 2.91 -6.59
C VAL A 44 -3.91 2.73 -5.74
N VAL A 45 -3.79 3.54 -4.70
CA VAL A 45 -2.57 3.64 -3.90
C VAL A 45 -2.87 3.15 -2.47
N HIS A 46 -2.11 2.17 -2.01
CA HIS A 46 -2.17 1.65 -0.66
C HIS A 46 -0.83 1.90 0.04
N ALA A 47 -0.82 2.87 0.96
CA ALA A 47 0.31 3.06 1.85
C ALA A 47 0.49 1.83 2.75
N GLY A 48 1.71 1.62 3.23
CA GLY A 48 2.01 0.58 4.20
C GLY A 48 1.34 0.86 5.53
N ARG A 49 0.81 -0.18 6.17
CA ARG A 49 0.30 -0.10 7.54
C ARG A 49 1.47 0.02 8.51
N GLY A 50 1.30 0.78 9.58
CA GLY A 50 2.22 0.73 10.73
C GLY A 50 2.19 -0.64 11.40
N GLY A 51 3.33 -1.07 11.91
CA GLY A 51 3.44 -2.29 12.70
C GLY A 51 2.72 -2.15 14.04
N ASP A 52 2.24 -3.27 14.58
CA ASP A 52 1.65 -3.29 15.91
C ASP A 52 2.75 -3.23 17.00
N GLY A 53 2.48 -2.49 18.07
CA GLY A 53 3.31 -2.53 19.29
C GLY A 53 3.16 -3.85 20.03
N CYS A 54 4.18 -4.22 20.81
CA CYS A 54 4.17 -5.42 21.63
C CYS A 54 3.88 -5.07 23.09
N ILE A 55 3.01 -5.85 23.75
CA ILE A 55 2.88 -5.81 25.22
C ILE A 55 3.70 -6.98 25.75
N ALA A 56 4.85 -6.69 26.38
CA ALA A 56 5.74 -7.68 26.97
C ALA A 56 6.22 -7.20 28.34
N PHE A 57 6.62 -8.16 29.17
CA PHE A 57 7.24 -7.94 30.48
C PHE A 57 8.48 -8.82 30.58
N ASP A 58 9.54 -8.27 31.16
CA ASP A 58 10.77 -9.04 31.37
C ASP A 58 10.57 -10.14 32.41
N ARG A 59 11.32 -11.23 32.25
CA ARG A 59 11.31 -12.36 33.18
C ARG A 59 12.73 -12.61 33.64
N PHE A 60 13.00 -12.29 34.90
CA PHE A 60 14.30 -12.52 35.53
C PHE A 60 14.18 -13.63 36.58
N PHE A 61 15.26 -14.39 36.77
CA PHE A 61 15.33 -15.33 37.87
C PHE A 61 15.22 -14.58 39.21
N CYS A 62 14.38 -15.09 40.13
CA CYS A 62 14.09 -14.50 41.44
C CYS A 62 13.41 -13.12 41.47
N ASN A 63 12.95 -12.58 40.34
CA ASN A 63 12.09 -11.40 40.32
C ASN A 63 10.74 -11.71 39.66
N PRO A 64 9.66 -11.89 40.43
CA PRO A 64 8.33 -12.21 39.89
C PRO A 64 7.68 -11.02 39.16
N HIS A 65 8.12 -9.79 39.43
CA HIS A 65 7.57 -8.57 38.82
C HIS A 65 8.63 -7.88 37.96
N GLY A 66 8.80 -8.37 36.73
CA GLY A 66 9.57 -7.66 35.71
C GLY A 66 8.83 -6.43 35.20
N GLY A 67 9.60 -5.40 34.82
CA GLY A 67 9.05 -4.20 34.21
C GLY A 67 8.48 -4.45 32.80
N PRO A 68 7.73 -3.49 32.24
CA PRO A 68 7.28 -3.55 30.86
C PRO A 68 8.49 -3.51 29.92
N SER A 69 8.52 -4.40 28.94
CA SER A 69 9.59 -4.51 27.94
C SER A 69 9.06 -4.61 26.51
N GLY A 70 7.83 -4.15 26.29
CA GLY A 70 7.22 -4.10 24.97
C GLY A 70 7.83 -3.00 24.10
N GLY A 71 8.27 -3.34 22.88
CA GLY A 71 8.67 -2.38 21.88
C GLY A 71 7.53 -1.90 20.99
N ASP A 72 7.66 -0.67 20.48
CA ASP A 72 6.75 -0.07 19.50
C ASP A 72 6.82 -0.75 18.12
N GLY A 73 5.75 -0.63 17.34
CA GLY A 73 5.75 -1.04 15.94
C GLY A 73 6.43 -0.02 15.03
N GLY A 74 6.99 -0.51 13.93
CA GLY A 74 7.67 0.32 12.93
C GLY A 74 6.68 1.04 12.00
N ASN A 75 7.13 2.13 11.40
CA ASN A 75 6.32 2.90 10.46
C ASN A 75 6.07 2.13 9.15
N GLY A 76 4.87 2.29 8.60
CA GLY A 76 4.53 1.78 7.28
C GLY A 76 5.19 2.58 6.16
N GLY A 77 5.35 1.96 4.99
CA GLY A 77 6.01 2.59 3.85
C GLY A 77 5.13 3.67 3.21
N HIS A 78 5.71 4.83 2.94
CA HIS A 78 5.08 5.86 2.12
C HIS A 78 5.21 5.53 0.63
N ILE A 79 4.27 6.06 -0.15
CA ILE A 79 4.33 6.05 -1.61
C ILE A 79 4.64 7.47 -2.05
N ILE A 80 5.76 7.64 -2.75
CA ILE A 80 6.31 8.93 -3.13
C ILE A 80 6.36 8.96 -4.65
N PHE A 81 5.74 9.97 -5.24
CA PHE A 81 5.88 10.23 -6.67
C PHE A 81 7.01 11.23 -6.89
N GLU A 82 8.04 10.82 -7.63
CA GLU A 82 9.21 11.64 -7.92
C GLU A 82 9.22 12.01 -9.39
N ALA A 83 9.39 13.30 -9.71
CA ALA A 83 9.43 13.75 -11.10
C ALA A 83 10.81 13.45 -11.72
N ASP A 84 10.86 12.58 -12.73
CA ASP A 84 12.07 12.22 -13.47
C ASP A 84 11.92 12.56 -14.97
N PRO A 85 12.76 13.46 -15.53
CA PRO A 85 12.69 13.85 -16.92
C PRO A 85 13.02 12.72 -17.91
N ALA A 86 13.67 11.64 -17.46
CA ALA A 86 14.01 10.47 -18.28
C ALA A 86 12.78 9.60 -18.61
N ILE A 87 11.69 9.74 -17.84
CA ILE A 87 10.45 9.00 -18.07
C ILE A 87 9.59 9.77 -19.08
N HIS A 88 9.06 9.04 -20.05
CA HIS A 88 8.29 9.61 -21.16
C HIS A 88 6.83 9.17 -21.16
N ASP A 89 6.49 8.04 -20.54
CA ASP A 89 5.18 7.39 -20.61
C ASP A 89 4.79 6.86 -19.21
N LEU A 90 3.48 6.73 -18.90
CA LEU A 90 2.96 6.17 -17.64
C LEU A 90 2.61 4.68 -17.75
N SER A 91 2.94 4.04 -18.87
CA SER A 91 2.65 2.63 -19.12
C SER A 91 3.32 1.69 -18.12
N HIS A 92 4.48 2.05 -17.53
CA HIS A 92 5.20 1.25 -16.52
C HIS A 92 4.51 1.19 -15.15
N ILE A 93 3.64 2.15 -14.83
CA ILE A 93 3.02 2.24 -13.51
C ILE A 93 1.90 1.21 -13.39
N GLY A 94 1.93 0.32 -12.40
CA GLY A 94 0.82 -0.61 -12.16
C GLY A 94 -0.48 0.11 -11.77
N SER A 95 -1.64 -0.47 -12.06
CA SER A 95 -2.94 0.09 -11.64
C SER A 95 -3.14 0.11 -10.12
N ILE A 96 -2.38 -0.72 -9.39
CA ILE A 96 -2.38 -0.80 -7.93
C ILE A 96 -0.92 -0.67 -7.46
N LEU A 97 -0.66 0.31 -6.60
CA LEU A 97 0.62 0.51 -5.95
C LEU A 97 0.47 0.23 -4.46
N LYS A 98 1.27 -0.70 -3.92
CA LYS A 98 1.24 -1.05 -2.51
C LYS A 98 2.64 -0.90 -1.91
N ALA A 99 2.76 -0.06 -0.88
CA ALA A 99 3.98 0.06 -0.10
C ALA A 99 4.07 -1.05 0.96
N PRO A 100 5.29 -1.41 1.38
CA PRO A 100 5.48 -2.43 2.40
C PRO A 100 4.99 -1.94 3.76
N ASP A 101 4.48 -2.87 4.56
CA ASP A 101 4.03 -2.61 5.94
C ASP A 101 5.23 -2.54 6.90
N GLY A 102 5.06 -1.81 8.01
CA GLY A 102 6.04 -1.75 9.09
C GLY A 102 6.11 -3.05 9.88
N CYS A 103 7.28 -3.37 10.43
CA CYS A 103 7.45 -4.54 11.27
C CYS A 103 6.80 -4.33 12.65
N LYS A 104 6.26 -5.38 13.25
CA LYS A 104 5.79 -5.34 14.64
C LYS A 104 6.95 -5.15 15.62
N GLY A 105 6.67 -4.53 16.76
CA GLY A 105 7.58 -4.54 17.91
C GLY A 105 7.67 -5.93 18.54
N SER A 106 8.69 -6.15 19.36
CA SER A 106 8.83 -7.37 20.17
C SER A 106 9.18 -7.04 21.62
N GLY A 107 9.30 -8.08 22.46
CA GLY A 107 9.78 -7.91 23.83
C GLY A 107 11.23 -7.42 23.89
N SER A 108 11.73 -7.21 25.10
CA SER A 108 13.08 -6.70 25.37
C SER A 108 13.33 -5.30 24.82
N ASN A 109 12.30 -4.44 24.79
CA ASN A 109 12.34 -3.08 24.25
C ASN A 109 12.78 -3.01 22.78
N CYS A 110 12.50 -4.05 22.00
CA CYS A 110 12.85 -4.11 20.60
C CYS A 110 11.75 -3.48 19.73
N HIS A 111 12.04 -2.31 19.18
CA HIS A 111 11.15 -1.63 18.25
C HIS A 111 11.13 -2.30 16.87
N GLY A 112 9.97 -2.27 16.22
CA GLY A 112 9.79 -2.76 14.86
C GLY A 112 10.52 -1.89 13.83
N ALA A 113 11.10 -2.53 12.82
CA ALA A 113 11.74 -1.82 11.71
C ALA A 113 10.74 -1.03 10.86
N ASN A 114 11.15 0.17 10.45
CA ASN A 114 10.41 0.98 9.49
C ASN A 114 10.44 0.33 8.10
N ALA A 115 9.31 0.36 7.41
CA ALA A 115 9.21 -0.15 6.06
C ALA A 115 9.89 0.81 5.06
N LYS A 116 10.43 0.24 3.98
CA LYS A 116 11.02 1.03 2.89
C LYS A 116 9.93 1.79 2.13
N HIS A 117 10.22 3.02 1.72
CA HIS A 117 9.29 3.79 0.90
C HIS A 117 9.29 3.26 -0.55
N LEU A 118 8.12 3.30 -1.18
CA LEU A 118 7.96 2.99 -2.59
C LEU A 118 8.03 4.30 -3.37
N VAL A 119 9.13 4.52 -4.08
CA VAL A 119 9.31 5.68 -4.95
C VAL A 119 8.88 5.29 -6.36
N VAL A 120 7.95 6.06 -6.93
CA VAL A 120 7.45 5.88 -8.29
C VAL A 120 7.83 7.10 -9.09
N ALA A 121 8.72 6.89 -10.04
CA ALA A 121 9.15 7.97 -10.92
C ALA A 121 8.06 8.25 -11.98
N VAL A 122 7.74 9.53 -12.14
CA VAL A 122 6.70 10.09 -13.03
C VAL A 122 7.27 11.25 -13.85
N ARG A 123 6.64 11.58 -14.97
CA ARG A 123 7.01 12.75 -15.78
C ARG A 123 6.20 13.98 -15.40
#